data_AF-A0A520HBI2-F1
#
_entry.id   AF-A0A520HBI2-F1
#
_cell.length_a   1.000
_cell.length_b   1.000
_cell.length_c   1.000
_cell.angle_alpha   90.00
_cell.angle_beta   90.00
_cell.angle_gamma   90.00
#
_symmetry.space_group_name_H-M   'P 1'
#
loop_
_entity.id
_entity.type
_entity.pdbx_description
1 polymer ?
#
loop_
_entity_poly.entity_id
_entity_poly.type
_entity_poly.pdbx_seq_one_letter_code
_entity_poly.pdbx_strand_id
1 'polypeptide(L)'
;RNWKSLQDVFIWSGMPNQKTDINNRNGFSTDMIGMNWDYPDADYTKREQIWTAHTNYTKGLLYFVGHDSRIPEHIRKEISQWGYPKDEYTNNGNWSPQLYVREARRMVGALVMTQHHCQGREVVTDGVGMAAYTMDSHNCDRLVVNGMVKNEGNVEEGGFGPYPISYRAIIPKESEVSNLIVPVCLSATHIAYGSIRMEPVFMVLGQSSAMAAVQTIDRKLSVQKIDVALLQRQLKSDPLADGSTPDILIDNSDTDKVQVKGNWTKKSRGGFGPDYFEASQDTDTAKFIRYMPGSKTSGKYDLYTYYPKLEATDAETSITIFDGKKSNTTMIKGAEVKVVGQTSGEWVHLGRYTFTGKGKPYIEIRANGQKVVADAVLLVASPRE
;
A
#
# COMPACT_ATOMS: atom_id res chain seq x y z
N ARG A 1 10.05 -8.55 30.01
CA ARG A 1 8.70 -9.13 29.76
C ARG A 1 8.89 -10.56 29.32
N ASN A 2 8.12 -11.51 29.83
CA ASN A 2 8.16 -12.89 29.34
C ASN A 2 7.46 -12.97 27.98
N TRP A 3 8.07 -13.63 27.00
CA TRP A 3 7.49 -13.84 25.68
C TRP A 3 6.34 -14.86 25.76
N LYS A 4 5.18 -14.47 25.23
CA LYS A 4 3.97 -15.27 25.16
C LYS A 4 3.84 -15.97 23.81
N SER A 5 4.28 -15.35 22.72
CA SER A 5 4.34 -15.95 21.37
C SER A 5 5.49 -15.37 20.53
N LEU A 6 5.75 -15.95 19.35
CA LEU A 6 6.72 -15.37 18.39
C LEU A 6 6.42 -13.93 18.02
N GLN A 7 5.15 -13.53 18.09
CA GLN A 7 4.68 -12.18 17.84
C GLN A 7 5.16 -11.16 18.90
N ASP A 8 5.81 -11.58 19.98
CA ASP A 8 6.47 -10.66 20.91
C ASP A 8 7.88 -10.24 20.47
N VAL A 9 8.42 -10.89 19.43
CA VAL A 9 9.79 -10.72 18.92
C VAL A 9 9.81 -10.30 17.48
N PHE A 10 8.94 -10.90 16.66
CA PHE A 10 8.85 -10.63 15.23
C PHE A 10 7.43 -10.20 14.89
N ILE A 11 7.27 -9.40 13.84
CA ILE A 11 6.05 -9.47 13.06
C ILE A 11 6.13 -10.79 12.30
N TRP A 12 5.09 -11.61 12.41
CA TRP A 12 5.01 -12.92 11.75
C TRP A 12 3.72 -12.99 10.93
N SER A 13 3.76 -12.43 9.71
CA SER A 13 2.59 -12.30 8.84
C SER A 13 2.52 -13.47 7.86
N GLY A 14 1.35 -14.11 7.74
CA GLY A 14 1.15 -15.20 6.78
C GLY A 14 1.14 -14.70 5.34
N MET A 15 1.81 -15.44 4.46
CA MET A 15 1.85 -15.21 3.01
C MET A 15 1.33 -16.46 2.27
N PRO A 16 0.92 -16.33 0.99
CA PRO A 16 0.60 -17.50 0.16
C PRO A 16 1.72 -18.55 0.16
N ASN A 17 1.35 -19.79 -0.20
CA ASN A 17 2.28 -20.92 -0.28
C ASN A 17 2.93 -21.34 1.05
N GLN A 18 2.21 -21.18 2.17
CA GLN A 18 2.68 -21.54 3.52
C GLN A 18 3.99 -20.83 3.92
N LYS A 19 4.14 -19.57 3.49
CA LYS A 19 5.29 -18.72 3.79
C LYS A 19 4.89 -17.65 4.80
N THR A 20 5.88 -16.96 5.33
CA THR A 20 5.68 -15.82 6.22
C THR A 20 6.50 -14.63 5.74
N ASP A 21 5.93 -13.45 5.88
CA ASP A 21 6.65 -12.19 5.87
C ASP A 21 7.02 -11.86 7.33
N ILE A 22 8.32 -11.74 7.58
CA ILE A 22 8.88 -11.49 8.91
C ILE A 22 9.45 -10.08 8.96
N ASN A 23 9.15 -9.34 10.02
CA ASN A 23 9.65 -7.98 10.18
C ASN A 23 9.99 -7.68 11.66
N ASN A 24 10.69 -6.58 11.88
CA ASN A 24 11.09 -6.09 13.18
C ASN A 24 9.87 -5.84 14.08
N ARG A 25 10.01 -6.16 15.37
CA ARG A 25 8.99 -5.85 16.37
C ARG A 25 9.59 -5.48 17.71
N ASN A 26 8.93 -4.56 18.41
CA ASN A 26 9.32 -4.09 19.74
C ASN A 26 10.78 -3.57 19.75
N GLY A 27 11.52 -3.77 20.85
CA GLY A 27 12.83 -3.14 21.04
C GLY A 27 14.05 -3.89 20.49
N PHE A 28 13.96 -5.22 20.35
CA PHE A 28 15.07 -6.04 19.88
C PHE A 28 14.52 -7.14 18.96
N SER A 29 14.87 -7.05 17.67
CA SER A 29 14.39 -7.94 16.63
C SER A 29 15.30 -7.84 15.39
N THR A 30 14.79 -8.00 14.17
CA THR A 30 15.56 -8.07 12.93
C THR A 30 16.31 -6.78 12.57
N ASP A 31 15.97 -5.64 13.17
CA ASP A 31 16.75 -4.41 12.99
C ASP A 31 18.10 -4.50 13.73
N MET A 32 19.18 -4.55 12.94
CA MET A 32 20.55 -4.39 13.42
C MET A 32 20.89 -2.90 13.58
N ILE A 33 20.24 -2.25 14.55
CA ILE A 33 20.29 -0.80 14.79
C ILE A 33 21.75 -0.27 14.77
N GLY A 34 21.96 0.80 14.00
CA GLY A 34 23.24 1.51 13.91
C GLY A 34 24.27 0.88 12.97
N MET A 35 23.97 -0.24 12.33
CA MET A 35 24.95 -0.95 11.48
C MET A 35 24.85 -0.58 10.00
N ASN A 36 24.02 0.40 9.66
CA ASN A 36 23.80 0.89 8.30
C ASN A 36 24.62 2.14 7.94
N TRP A 37 25.24 2.84 8.90
CA TRP A 37 25.88 4.16 8.70
C TRP A 37 26.93 4.18 7.58
N ASP A 38 27.79 3.17 7.54
CA ASP A 38 28.88 3.08 6.55
C ASP A 38 28.37 2.71 5.14
N TYR A 39 27.17 2.13 5.03
CA TYR A 39 26.71 1.50 3.79
C TYR A 39 26.64 2.43 2.56
N PRO A 40 26.11 3.67 2.67
CA PRO A 40 25.95 4.54 1.51
C PRO A 40 27.29 4.89 0.84
N ASP A 41 28.36 4.99 1.63
CA ASP A 41 29.66 5.51 1.22
C ASP A 41 30.74 4.43 1.11
N ALA A 42 30.42 3.22 1.53
CA ALA A 42 31.28 2.06 1.44
C ALA A 42 31.54 1.64 -0.02
N ASP A 43 32.77 1.17 -0.26
CA ASP A 43 33.13 0.42 -1.46
C ASP A 43 32.54 -1.00 -1.46
N TYR A 44 32.75 -1.76 -2.53
CA TYR A 44 32.20 -3.11 -2.67
C TYR A 44 32.67 -4.07 -1.55
N THR A 45 33.95 -4.00 -1.16
CA THR A 45 34.51 -4.85 -0.12
C THR A 45 33.88 -4.56 1.24
N LYS A 46 33.74 -3.28 1.61
CA LYS A 46 33.09 -2.89 2.86
C LYS A 46 31.59 -3.20 2.84
N ARG A 47 30.90 -3.04 1.70
CA ARG A 47 29.49 -3.44 1.56
C ARG A 47 29.29 -4.94 1.75
N GLU A 48 30.19 -5.77 1.23
CA GLU A 48 30.16 -7.23 1.45
C GLU A 48 30.31 -7.58 2.94
N GLN A 49 31.21 -6.89 3.66
CA GLN A 49 31.34 -7.05 5.11
C GLN A 49 30.05 -6.68 5.85
N ILE A 50 29.43 -5.56 5.47
CA ILE A 50 28.15 -5.11 6.05
C ILE A 50 27.04 -6.14 5.78
N TRP A 51 26.94 -6.64 4.54
CA TRP A 51 25.98 -7.67 4.15
C TRP A 51 26.16 -8.96 4.94
N THR A 52 27.42 -9.39 5.11
CA THR A 52 27.77 -10.57 5.91
C THR A 52 27.38 -10.37 7.37
N ALA A 53 27.65 -9.20 7.94
CA ALA A 53 27.28 -8.88 9.32
C ALA A 53 25.75 -8.92 9.54
N HIS A 54 24.97 -8.32 8.64
CA HIS A 54 23.50 -8.36 8.69
C HIS A 54 22.96 -9.78 8.53
N THR A 55 23.54 -10.55 7.61
CA THR A 55 23.16 -11.95 7.41
C THR A 55 23.43 -12.78 8.68
N ASN A 56 24.62 -12.64 9.26
CA ASN A 56 25.00 -13.36 10.48
C ASN A 56 24.14 -12.93 11.67
N TYR A 57 23.83 -11.64 11.80
CA TYR A 57 22.93 -11.13 12.82
C TYR A 57 21.55 -11.78 12.73
N THR A 58 20.91 -11.73 11.56
CA THR A 58 19.55 -12.27 11.40
C THR A 58 19.51 -13.79 11.56
N LYS A 59 20.48 -14.52 10.97
CA LYS A 59 20.59 -15.97 11.16
C LYS A 59 20.85 -16.34 12.62
N GLY A 60 21.75 -15.61 13.28
CA GLY A 60 22.06 -15.78 14.69
C GLY A 60 20.87 -15.50 15.60
N LEU A 61 20.08 -14.48 15.28
CA LEU A 61 18.84 -14.15 16.00
C LEU A 61 17.81 -15.29 15.89
N LEU A 62 17.56 -15.79 14.68
CA LEU A 62 16.64 -16.93 14.47
C LEU A 62 17.13 -18.18 15.22
N TYR A 63 18.43 -18.47 15.17
CA TYR A 63 19.02 -19.58 15.90
C TYR A 63 18.87 -19.41 17.42
N PHE A 64 19.21 -18.23 17.95
CA PHE A 64 19.07 -17.89 19.37
C PHE A 64 17.64 -18.10 19.86
N VAL A 65 16.64 -17.60 19.12
CA VAL A 65 15.22 -17.75 19.49
C VAL A 65 14.78 -19.22 19.49
N GLY A 66 15.34 -20.07 18.61
CA GLY A 66 15.02 -21.50 18.56
C GLY A 66 15.75 -22.38 19.58
N HIS A 67 16.91 -21.97 20.08
CA HIS A 67 17.83 -22.90 20.76
C HIS A 67 18.21 -22.48 22.18
N ASP A 68 18.26 -21.18 22.50
CA ASP A 68 18.76 -20.73 23.80
C ASP A 68 17.81 -21.05 24.96
N SER A 69 18.33 -21.59 26.06
CA SER A 69 17.51 -22.02 27.22
C SER A 69 16.82 -20.86 27.95
N ARG A 70 17.25 -19.62 27.72
CA ARG A 70 16.59 -18.42 28.25
C ARG A 70 15.27 -18.10 27.54
N ILE A 71 15.06 -18.67 26.34
CA ILE A 71 13.80 -18.51 25.61
C ILE A 71 12.80 -19.58 26.04
N PRO A 72 11.52 -19.22 26.33
CA PRO A 72 10.51 -20.20 26.74
C PRO A 72 10.39 -21.37 25.75
N GLU A 73 10.23 -22.58 26.27
CA GLU A 73 10.22 -23.82 25.46
C GLU A 73 9.15 -23.81 24.37
N HIS A 74 7.96 -23.27 24.66
CA HIS A 74 6.88 -23.21 23.68
C HIS A 74 7.22 -22.31 22.48
N ILE A 75 7.97 -21.21 22.70
CA ILE A 75 8.45 -20.32 21.63
C ILE A 75 9.52 -21.03 20.77
N ARG A 76 10.46 -21.72 21.43
CA ARG A 76 11.48 -22.52 20.73
C ARG A 76 10.86 -23.59 19.84
N LYS A 77 9.83 -24.28 20.35
CA LYS A 77 9.06 -25.25 19.58
C LYS A 77 8.30 -24.63 18.42
N GLU A 78 7.73 -23.44 18.61
CA GLU A 78 6.99 -22.71 17.57
C GLU A 78 7.91 -22.32 16.41
N ILE A 79 9.05 -21.64 16.68
CA ILE A 79 9.97 -21.21 15.61
C ILE A 79 10.63 -22.39 14.89
N SER A 80 10.83 -23.53 15.57
CA SER A 80 11.44 -24.73 14.98
C SER A 80 10.54 -25.41 13.95
N GLN A 81 9.26 -25.05 13.87
CA GLN A 81 8.37 -25.51 12.79
C GLN A 81 8.66 -24.79 11.47
N TRP A 82 9.36 -23.65 11.54
CA TRP A 82 9.68 -22.81 10.41
C TRP A 82 11.13 -23.01 9.98
N GLY A 83 11.39 -22.75 8.71
CA GLY A 83 12.70 -22.76 8.10
C GLY A 83 12.72 -21.86 6.88
N TYR A 84 13.81 -21.89 6.14
CA TYR A 84 13.90 -21.15 4.88
C TYR A 84 12.91 -21.70 3.83
N PRO A 85 12.39 -20.85 2.94
CA PRO A 85 11.47 -21.29 1.89
C PRO A 85 12.14 -22.33 1.00
N LYS A 86 11.55 -23.53 0.88
CA LYS A 86 12.15 -24.66 0.15
C LYS A 86 12.29 -24.41 -1.35
N ASP A 87 11.48 -23.51 -1.90
CA ASP A 87 11.28 -23.25 -3.33
C ASP A 87 11.89 -21.92 -3.80
N GLU A 88 12.35 -21.05 -2.90
CA GLU A 88 12.97 -19.77 -3.25
C GLU A 88 14.47 -19.77 -2.99
N TYR A 89 15.22 -19.04 -3.81
CA TYR A 89 16.66 -18.84 -3.67
C TYR A 89 17.44 -20.16 -3.49
N THR A 90 17.04 -21.21 -4.20
CA THR A 90 17.61 -22.56 -4.08
C THR A 90 19.11 -22.59 -4.41
N ASN A 91 19.57 -21.66 -5.25
CA ASN A 91 20.98 -21.44 -5.57
C ASN A 91 21.76 -20.67 -4.49
N ASN A 92 21.09 -20.15 -3.46
CA ASN A 92 21.68 -19.39 -2.35
C ASN A 92 21.33 -20.01 -0.98
N GLY A 93 21.17 -21.34 -0.92
CA GLY A 93 20.83 -22.06 0.32
C GLY A 93 19.49 -21.63 0.91
N ASN A 94 18.54 -21.25 0.05
CA ASN A 94 17.21 -20.76 0.41
C ASN A 94 17.20 -19.42 1.18
N TRP A 95 18.32 -18.69 1.19
CA TRP A 95 18.41 -17.36 1.78
C TRP A 95 18.25 -16.27 0.71
N SER A 96 17.52 -15.19 1.03
CA SER A 96 17.40 -14.07 0.10
C SER A 96 18.77 -13.46 -0.22
N PRO A 97 19.13 -13.29 -1.51
CA PRO A 97 20.41 -12.71 -1.88
C PRO A 97 20.44 -11.19 -1.74
N GLN A 98 19.31 -10.54 -1.42
CA GLN A 98 19.22 -9.09 -1.43
C GLN A 98 19.10 -8.52 -0.02
N LEU A 99 20.05 -7.68 0.36
CA LEU A 99 19.89 -6.82 1.53
C LEU A 99 18.87 -5.71 1.21
N TYR A 100 17.85 -5.56 2.06
CA TYR A 100 16.90 -4.46 1.94
C TYR A 100 17.54 -3.16 2.45
N VAL A 101 17.86 -2.26 1.51
CA VAL A 101 18.43 -0.94 1.81
C VAL A 101 17.32 0.09 1.76
N ARG A 102 16.76 0.42 2.93
CA ARG A 102 15.60 1.30 3.05
C ARG A 102 15.91 2.77 2.75
N GLU A 103 17.04 3.27 3.25
CA GLU A 103 17.46 4.66 3.10
C GLU A 103 18.97 4.78 2.85
N ALA A 104 19.35 5.73 1.98
CA ALA A 104 20.74 6.09 1.67
C ALA A 104 20.81 7.57 1.28
N ARG A 105 21.76 7.93 0.39
CA ARG A 105 21.87 9.29 -0.15
C ARG A 105 20.58 9.69 -0.89
N ARG A 106 20.09 10.89 -0.61
CA ARG A 106 18.95 11.52 -1.30
C ARG A 106 19.38 12.80 -1.99
N MET A 107 18.72 13.10 -3.09
CA MET A 107 18.87 14.36 -3.80
C MET A 107 18.23 15.50 -2.99
N VAL A 108 18.84 16.69 -3.03
CA VAL A 108 18.16 17.94 -2.64
C VAL A 108 17.65 18.61 -3.92
N GLY A 109 16.36 18.46 -4.19
CA GLY A 109 15.73 18.83 -5.45
C GLY A 109 15.23 20.27 -5.48
N ALA A 110 14.40 20.57 -6.48
CA ALA A 110 13.72 21.86 -6.58
C ALA A 110 12.68 22.09 -5.47
N LEU A 111 12.19 21.01 -4.85
CA LEU A 111 11.38 21.04 -3.63
C LEU A 111 11.79 19.87 -2.73
N VAL A 112 11.87 20.10 -1.42
CA VAL A 112 12.06 19.04 -0.42
C VAL A 112 10.71 18.70 0.18
N MET A 113 10.21 17.46 -0.01
CA MET A 113 9.00 17.00 0.67
C MET A 113 9.23 16.95 2.18
N THR A 114 8.26 17.41 2.95
CA THR A 114 8.37 17.55 4.41
C THR A 114 7.15 16.95 5.10
N GLN A 115 7.21 16.83 6.43
CA GLN A 115 6.06 16.45 7.25
C GLN A 115 4.80 17.28 6.95
N HIS A 116 4.94 18.57 6.64
CA HIS A 116 3.79 19.43 6.31
C HIS A 116 3.04 18.94 5.07
N HIS A 117 3.77 18.40 4.09
CA HIS A 117 3.19 17.80 2.90
C HIS A 117 2.48 16.47 3.22
N CYS A 118 3.14 15.60 3.98
CA CYS A 118 2.55 14.32 4.38
C CYS A 118 1.24 14.49 5.16
N GLN A 119 1.21 15.48 6.06
CA GLN A 119 0.03 15.77 6.89
C GLN A 119 -1.01 16.66 6.19
N GLY A 120 -0.80 17.03 4.91
CA GLY A 120 -1.72 17.89 4.15
C GLY A 120 -1.81 19.34 4.66
N ARG A 121 -0.87 19.78 5.51
CA ARG A 121 -0.77 21.19 5.94
C ARG A 121 -0.30 22.10 4.80
N GLU A 122 0.48 21.53 3.88
CA GLU A 122 0.86 22.12 2.61
C GLU A 122 0.52 21.13 1.49
N VAL A 123 -0.18 21.57 0.46
CA VAL A 123 -0.59 20.71 -0.66
C VAL A 123 0.03 21.23 -1.94
N VAL A 124 0.82 20.38 -2.59
CA VAL A 124 1.45 20.69 -3.87
C VAL A 124 0.45 20.53 -5.00
N THR A 125 0.51 21.44 -5.98
CA THR A 125 -0.39 21.41 -7.16
C THR A 125 0.19 20.60 -8.32
N ASP A 126 1.49 20.32 -8.28
CA ASP A 126 2.27 19.62 -9.29
C ASP A 126 2.51 18.15 -8.92
N GLY A 127 1.52 17.53 -8.26
CA GLY A 127 1.58 16.13 -7.85
C GLY A 127 1.67 15.16 -9.03
N VAL A 128 2.62 14.21 -8.98
CA VAL A 128 2.84 13.16 -10.00
C VAL A 128 2.83 11.74 -9.41
N GLY A 129 2.46 11.62 -8.15
CA GLY A 129 2.25 10.36 -7.45
C GLY A 129 1.51 10.62 -6.15
N MET A 130 0.94 9.59 -5.56
CA MET A 130 0.22 9.67 -4.29
C MET A 130 0.88 8.73 -3.28
N ALA A 131 1.18 9.25 -2.10
CA ALA A 131 1.58 8.44 -0.95
C ALA A 131 0.46 8.46 0.09
N ALA A 132 0.34 7.38 0.85
CA ALA A 132 -0.71 7.21 1.86
C ALA A 132 -0.24 6.45 3.12
N TYR A 133 1.05 6.09 3.17
CA TYR A 133 1.59 5.39 4.32
C TYR A 133 1.82 6.33 5.49
N THR A 134 1.82 5.81 6.72
CA THR A 134 2.17 6.60 7.89
C THR A 134 3.63 7.04 7.83
N MET A 135 3.99 8.11 8.52
CA MET A 135 5.40 8.47 8.70
C MET A 135 5.97 7.54 9.77
N ASP A 136 6.62 6.47 9.32
CA ASP A 136 7.30 5.52 10.19
C ASP A 136 8.83 5.68 10.09
N SER A 137 9.50 5.64 11.23
CA SER A 137 10.95 5.50 11.34
C SER A 137 11.21 4.48 12.43
N HIS A 138 12.03 3.48 12.13
CA HIS A 138 12.46 2.51 13.14
C HIS A 138 13.42 3.16 14.15
N ASN A 139 13.71 2.44 15.23
CA ASN A 139 14.69 2.86 16.22
C ASN A 139 16.07 3.14 15.58
N CYS A 140 16.63 4.31 15.87
CA CYS A 140 17.89 4.79 15.27
C CYS A 140 19.11 4.48 16.15
N ASP A 141 18.93 4.41 17.47
CA ASP A 141 20.02 4.15 18.41
C ASP A 141 19.54 3.37 19.66
N ARG A 142 20.51 2.79 20.38
CA ARG A 142 20.32 2.11 21.66
C ARG A 142 21.24 2.71 22.71
N LEU A 143 20.64 3.24 23.77
CA LEU A 143 21.33 3.91 24.86
C LEU A 143 21.16 3.13 26.17
N VAL A 144 22.13 3.22 27.07
CA VAL A 144 21.98 2.75 28.45
C VAL A 144 21.61 3.95 29.32
N VAL A 145 20.38 3.95 29.84
CA VAL A 145 19.86 5.01 30.72
C VAL A 145 19.44 4.39 32.03
N ASN A 146 20.06 4.83 33.14
CA ASN A 146 19.82 4.31 34.50
C ASN A 146 19.96 2.78 34.59
N GLY A 147 20.98 2.22 33.94
CA GLY A 147 21.25 0.77 33.94
C GLY A 147 20.31 -0.06 33.07
N MET A 148 19.42 0.57 32.29
CA MET A 148 18.52 -0.11 31.35
C MET A 148 18.85 0.27 29.91
N VAL A 149 18.79 -0.71 29.01
CA VAL A 149 18.82 -0.45 27.57
C VAL A 149 17.50 0.21 27.15
N LYS A 150 17.61 1.34 26.47
CA LYS A 150 16.49 2.08 25.88
C LYS A 150 16.78 2.31 24.40
N ASN A 151 15.74 2.18 23.58
CA ASN A 151 15.82 2.58 22.18
C ASN A 151 15.30 4.00 22.03
N GLU A 152 15.84 4.72 21.05
CA GLU A 152 15.32 6.02 20.62
C GLU A 152 15.14 6.11 19.10
N GLY A 153 14.48 7.18 18.64
CA GLY A 153 14.31 7.48 17.22
C GLY A 153 13.13 6.80 16.52
N ASN A 154 12.38 5.94 17.23
CA ASN A 154 11.17 5.35 16.65
C ASN A 154 10.04 6.38 16.53
N VAL A 155 9.51 6.55 15.33
CA VAL A 155 8.38 7.45 15.03
C VAL A 155 7.32 6.63 14.32
N GLU A 156 6.07 6.74 14.76
CA GLU A 156 4.90 6.07 14.16
C GLU A 156 3.75 7.09 14.11
N GLU A 157 3.87 8.06 13.20
CA GLU A 157 2.90 9.16 13.09
C GLU A 157 1.97 8.90 11.89
N GLY A 158 0.67 8.82 12.15
CA GLY A 158 -0.35 8.48 11.15
C GLY A 158 -1.64 9.29 11.30
N GLY A 159 -2.71 8.82 10.66
CA GLY A 159 -4.04 9.42 10.77
C GLY A 159 -4.32 10.58 9.80
N PHE A 160 -3.37 10.90 8.92
CA PHE A 160 -3.58 11.79 7.78
C PHE A 160 -3.96 10.98 6.53
N GLY A 161 -4.69 11.62 5.60
CA GLY A 161 -5.10 10.99 4.34
C GLY A 161 -3.97 10.93 3.31
N PRO A 162 -4.23 10.34 2.14
CA PRO A 162 -3.28 10.35 1.02
C PRO A 162 -2.88 11.76 0.62
N TYR A 163 -1.62 11.94 0.20
CA TYR A 163 -1.07 13.23 -0.19
C TYR A 163 -0.26 13.14 -1.50
N PRO A 164 -0.25 14.21 -2.31
CA PRO A 164 0.49 14.23 -3.57
C PRO A 164 1.99 14.42 -3.35
N ILE A 165 2.79 13.77 -4.18
CA ILE A 165 4.24 13.96 -4.27
C ILE A 165 4.55 14.89 -5.43
N SER A 166 5.22 16.00 -5.14
CA SER A 166 5.54 17.03 -6.12
C SER A 166 6.50 16.52 -7.18
N TYR A 167 6.26 16.90 -8.45
CA TYR A 167 7.23 16.69 -9.52
C TYR A 167 8.58 17.32 -9.18
N ARG A 168 8.60 18.50 -8.54
CA ARG A 168 9.83 19.17 -8.10
C ARG A 168 10.65 18.38 -7.08
N ALA A 169 10.07 17.39 -6.41
CA ALA A 169 10.79 16.52 -5.48
C ALA A 169 11.60 15.43 -6.19
N ILE A 170 11.21 15.04 -7.41
CA ILE A 170 11.90 14.00 -8.19
C ILE A 170 12.87 14.58 -9.22
N ILE A 171 13.10 15.90 -9.23
CA ILE A 171 14.09 16.55 -10.11
C ILE A 171 15.06 17.45 -9.32
N PRO A 172 16.32 17.57 -9.77
CA PRO A 172 17.28 18.50 -9.19
C PRO A 172 17.01 19.92 -9.65
N LYS A 173 17.76 20.88 -9.11
CA LYS A 173 17.72 22.26 -9.61
C LYS A 173 18.34 22.30 -11.02
N GLU A 174 17.77 23.09 -11.92
CA GLU A 174 18.25 23.17 -13.32
C GLU A 174 19.72 23.60 -13.41
N SER A 175 20.19 24.44 -12.47
CA SER A 175 21.58 24.89 -12.38
C SER A 175 22.58 23.80 -12.00
N GLU A 176 22.12 22.67 -11.44
CA GLU A 176 22.97 21.54 -11.04
C GLU A 176 23.03 20.52 -12.18
N VAL A 177 21.87 20.15 -12.73
CA VAL A 177 21.76 19.24 -13.89
C VAL A 177 20.37 19.36 -14.53
N SER A 178 20.32 19.36 -15.86
CA SER A 178 19.09 19.66 -16.62
C SER A 178 18.37 18.43 -17.21
N ASN A 179 18.94 17.23 -17.04
CA ASN A 179 18.51 16.00 -17.72
C ASN A 179 18.42 14.77 -16.78
N LEU A 180 18.28 14.98 -15.47
CA LEU A 180 18.21 13.90 -14.47
C LEU A 180 16.85 13.90 -13.76
N ILE A 181 16.24 12.72 -13.64
CA ILE A 181 15.03 12.47 -12.84
C ILE A 181 15.35 11.38 -11.81
N VAL A 182 14.95 11.56 -10.56
CA VAL A 182 15.30 10.71 -9.40
C VAL A 182 14.02 10.30 -8.65
N PRO A 183 13.34 9.21 -9.06
CA PRO A 183 12.05 8.80 -8.47
C PRO A 183 12.16 8.10 -7.11
N VAL A 184 13.32 7.52 -6.78
CA VAL A 184 13.53 6.73 -5.54
C VAL A 184 14.26 7.56 -4.50
N CYS A 185 15.51 7.96 -4.78
CA CYS A 185 16.30 8.84 -3.91
C CYS A 185 15.87 10.31 -3.99
N LEU A 186 14.56 10.54 -4.09
CA LEU A 186 13.92 11.84 -4.28
C LEU A 186 14.15 12.77 -3.09
N SER A 187 13.83 14.04 -3.30
CA SER A 187 14.05 15.06 -2.30
C SER A 187 12.96 15.09 -1.23
N ALA A 188 13.32 14.61 -0.05
CA ALA A 188 12.45 14.57 1.12
C ALA A 188 13.27 14.67 2.41
N THR A 189 12.65 15.19 3.48
CA THR A 189 13.19 15.04 4.83
C THR A 189 13.15 13.58 5.27
N HIS A 190 13.93 13.23 6.30
CA HIS A 190 13.90 11.89 6.92
C HIS A 190 12.48 11.40 7.21
N ILE A 191 11.71 12.24 7.92
CA ILE A 191 10.34 11.94 8.34
C ILE A 191 9.38 11.78 7.15
N ALA A 192 9.46 12.65 6.14
CA ALA A 192 8.58 12.53 4.98
C ALA A 192 8.88 11.27 4.16
N TYR A 193 10.16 10.93 4.01
CA TYR A 193 10.57 9.76 3.26
C TYR A 193 10.09 8.45 3.89
N GLY A 194 10.02 8.37 5.23
CA GLY A 194 9.43 7.23 5.93
C GLY A 194 8.04 6.85 5.40
N SER A 195 7.25 7.85 5.01
CA SER A 195 5.94 7.67 4.37
C SER A 195 5.99 7.48 2.84
N ILE A 196 6.89 8.17 2.13
CA ILE A 196 6.96 8.15 0.67
C ILE A 196 7.53 6.83 0.12
N ARG A 197 8.47 6.20 0.85
CA ARG A 197 9.35 5.13 0.36
C ARG A 197 8.71 3.79 -0.01
N MET A 198 7.38 3.72 -0.03
CA MET A 198 6.66 2.48 -0.32
C MET A 198 6.85 2.08 -1.79
N GLU A 199 7.04 0.79 -2.04
CA GLU A 199 7.28 0.24 -3.38
C GLU A 199 6.21 0.64 -4.40
N PRO A 200 4.89 0.61 -4.09
CA PRO A 200 3.86 1.09 -5.02
C PRO A 200 4.01 2.58 -5.39
N VAL A 201 4.49 3.40 -4.45
CA VAL A 201 4.74 4.82 -4.69
C VAL A 201 5.93 4.99 -5.63
N PHE A 202 7.02 4.24 -5.43
CA PHE A 202 8.17 4.26 -6.35
C PHE A 202 7.80 3.78 -7.76
N MET A 203 6.92 2.78 -7.89
CA MET A 203 6.41 2.35 -9.19
C MET A 203 5.68 3.49 -9.92
N VAL A 204 4.77 4.18 -9.22
CA VAL A 204 4.05 5.35 -9.77
C VAL A 204 5.02 6.47 -10.15
N LEU A 205 5.97 6.81 -9.27
CA LEU A 205 6.97 7.84 -9.56
C LEU A 205 7.89 7.45 -10.73
N GLY A 206 8.22 6.17 -10.87
CA GLY A 206 8.96 5.64 -12.01
C GLY A 206 8.23 5.84 -13.33
N GLN A 207 6.93 5.52 -13.38
CA GLN A 207 6.09 5.78 -14.55
C GLN A 207 6.01 7.27 -14.87
N SER A 208 5.69 8.10 -13.86
CA SER A 208 5.63 9.55 -14.02
C SER A 208 6.94 10.14 -14.52
N SER A 209 8.07 9.61 -14.05
CA SER A 209 9.42 9.98 -14.51
C SER A 209 9.62 9.64 -15.99
N ALA A 210 9.22 8.45 -16.41
CA ALA A 210 9.34 8.02 -17.81
C ALA A 210 8.51 8.91 -18.75
N MET A 211 7.26 9.20 -18.38
CA MET A 211 6.38 10.07 -19.17
C MET A 211 6.90 11.51 -19.22
N ALA A 212 7.45 12.03 -18.12
CA ALA A 212 8.13 13.32 -18.08
C ALA A 212 9.37 13.37 -18.98
N ALA A 213 10.17 12.29 -19.01
CA ALA A 213 11.33 12.18 -19.87
C ALA A 213 10.95 12.20 -21.36
N VAL A 214 9.86 11.53 -21.75
CA VAL A 214 9.33 11.59 -23.12
C VAL A 214 8.97 13.02 -23.51
N GLN A 215 8.21 13.74 -22.67
CA GLN A 215 7.90 15.16 -22.94
C GLN A 215 9.17 16.02 -23.09
N THR A 216 10.19 15.75 -22.28
CA THR A 216 11.48 16.45 -22.30
C THR A 216 12.20 16.22 -23.63
N ILE A 217 12.27 14.97 -24.09
CA ILE A 217 12.92 14.56 -25.34
C ILE A 217 12.18 15.17 -26.54
N ASP A 218 10.88 14.96 -26.65
CA ASP A 218 10.07 15.40 -27.79
C ASP A 218 10.09 16.91 -27.99
N ARG A 219 10.09 17.65 -26.87
CA ARG A 219 10.05 19.12 -26.87
C ARG A 219 11.44 19.74 -26.76
N LYS A 220 12.51 18.94 -26.64
CA LYS A 220 13.90 19.38 -26.42
C LYS A 220 14.02 20.37 -25.26
N LEU A 221 13.38 20.05 -24.14
CA LEU A 221 13.39 20.86 -22.92
C LEU A 221 14.38 20.29 -21.90
N SER A 222 14.62 21.02 -20.82
CA SER A 222 15.13 20.43 -19.58
C SER A 222 14.00 19.79 -18.80
N VAL A 223 14.31 18.84 -17.91
CA VAL A 223 13.28 18.17 -17.08
C VAL A 223 12.53 19.17 -16.20
N GLN A 224 13.15 20.31 -15.85
CA GLN A 224 12.53 21.36 -15.06
C GLN A 224 11.49 22.20 -15.84
N LYS A 225 11.47 22.11 -17.18
CA LYS A 225 10.66 22.97 -18.06
C LYS A 225 9.46 22.27 -18.71
N ILE A 226 9.16 21.03 -18.31
CA ILE A 226 8.00 20.31 -18.84
C ILE A 226 6.65 20.95 -18.43
N ASP A 227 5.58 20.59 -19.13
CA ASP A 227 4.22 20.95 -18.71
C ASP A 227 3.67 19.87 -17.77
N VAL A 228 3.79 20.10 -16.46
CA VAL A 228 3.31 19.13 -15.45
C VAL A 228 1.79 18.95 -15.53
N ALA A 229 1.03 19.96 -15.94
CA ALA A 229 -0.42 19.82 -16.12
C ALA A 229 -0.74 18.89 -17.30
N LEU A 230 0.06 18.93 -18.38
CA LEU A 230 -0.02 17.95 -19.46
C LEU A 230 0.32 16.54 -18.97
N LEU A 231 1.39 16.40 -18.18
CA LEU A 231 1.78 15.11 -17.59
C LEU A 231 0.66 14.53 -16.73
N GLN A 232 0.07 15.33 -15.84
CA GLN A 232 -1.06 14.92 -15.00
C GLN A 232 -2.28 14.50 -15.82
N ARG A 233 -2.60 15.21 -16.91
CA ARG A 233 -3.68 14.82 -17.82
C ARG A 233 -3.40 13.46 -18.47
N GLN A 234 -2.18 13.23 -18.94
CA GLN A 234 -1.78 11.97 -19.56
C GLN A 234 -1.87 10.81 -18.56
N LEU A 235 -1.33 10.97 -17.35
CA LEU A 235 -1.41 9.97 -16.27
C LEU A 235 -2.86 9.60 -15.92
N LYS A 236 -3.78 10.57 -16.01
CA LYS A 236 -5.20 10.33 -15.74
C LYS A 236 -5.93 9.63 -16.89
N SER A 237 -5.60 9.95 -18.14
CA SER A 237 -6.29 9.42 -19.32
C SER A 237 -5.72 8.10 -19.83
N ASP A 238 -4.45 7.84 -19.56
CA ASP A 238 -3.70 6.67 -20.02
C ASP A 238 -2.74 6.20 -18.90
N PRO A 239 -3.29 5.69 -17.77
CA PRO A 239 -2.53 5.33 -16.58
C PRO A 239 -1.65 4.09 -16.77
N LEU A 240 -1.77 3.36 -17.87
CA LEU A 240 -0.91 2.22 -18.20
C LEU A 240 0.07 2.52 -19.35
N ALA A 241 -0.01 3.73 -19.94
CA ALA A 241 0.81 4.18 -21.06
C ALA A 241 0.76 3.23 -22.28
N ASP A 242 -0.34 2.51 -22.46
CA ASP A 242 -0.56 1.55 -23.54
C ASP A 242 -1.88 1.82 -24.31
N GLY A 243 -2.59 2.90 -23.98
CA GLY A 243 -3.87 3.27 -24.58
C GLY A 243 -5.03 2.37 -24.17
N SER A 244 -4.85 1.53 -23.15
CA SER A 244 -5.93 0.80 -22.51
C SER A 244 -6.93 1.75 -21.83
N THR A 245 -8.16 1.27 -21.65
CA THR A 245 -9.17 2.03 -20.94
C THR A 245 -8.80 2.06 -19.45
N PRO A 246 -8.75 3.22 -18.79
CA PRO A 246 -8.51 3.31 -17.36
C PRO A 246 -9.54 2.52 -16.55
N ASP A 247 -9.09 1.90 -15.47
CA ASP A 247 -9.97 1.32 -14.47
C ASP A 247 -10.86 2.39 -13.83
N ILE A 248 -12.07 1.99 -13.44
CA ILE A 248 -13.02 2.88 -12.77
C ILE A 248 -13.15 2.44 -11.31
N LEU A 249 -12.54 3.23 -10.43
CA LEU A 249 -12.75 3.16 -8.98
C LEU A 249 -13.84 4.16 -8.58
N ILE A 250 -14.78 3.70 -7.74
CA ILE A 250 -15.80 4.55 -7.10
C ILE A 250 -15.81 4.21 -5.63
N ASP A 251 -15.39 5.17 -4.81
CA ASP A 251 -15.42 5.10 -3.35
C ASP A 251 -16.79 5.57 -2.82
N ASN A 252 -17.20 5.14 -1.63
CA ASN A 252 -18.45 5.60 -1.02
C ASN A 252 -18.48 7.11 -0.76
N SER A 253 -17.33 7.78 -0.75
CA SER A 253 -17.20 9.23 -0.63
C SER A 253 -17.35 9.99 -1.97
N ASP A 254 -17.42 9.31 -3.11
CA ASP A 254 -17.67 9.91 -4.43
C ASP A 254 -19.15 10.32 -4.60
N THR A 255 -19.55 11.40 -3.93
CA THR A 255 -20.96 11.83 -3.82
C THR A 255 -21.67 12.10 -5.16
N ASP A 256 -20.94 12.37 -6.24
CA ASP A 256 -21.49 12.52 -7.59
C ASP A 256 -21.81 11.18 -8.28
N LYS A 257 -21.24 10.08 -7.77
CA LYS A 257 -21.40 8.72 -8.30
C LYS A 257 -22.09 7.76 -7.34
N VAL A 258 -22.38 8.19 -6.10
CA VAL A 258 -22.97 7.34 -5.07
C VAL A 258 -24.35 7.84 -4.67
N GLN A 259 -25.35 6.97 -4.76
CA GLN A 259 -26.69 7.21 -4.24
C GLN A 259 -26.92 6.38 -2.97
N VAL A 260 -27.34 7.06 -1.90
CA VAL A 260 -27.65 6.45 -0.60
C VAL A 260 -29.16 6.48 -0.38
N LYS A 261 -29.75 5.34 -0.01
CA LYS A 261 -31.15 5.25 0.46
C LYS A 261 -31.24 4.52 1.79
N GLY A 262 -31.97 5.12 2.72
CA GLY A 262 -32.18 4.58 4.08
C GLY A 262 -31.05 4.97 5.05
N ASN A 263 -31.13 4.46 6.28
CA ASN A 263 -30.18 4.79 7.33
C ASN A 263 -28.91 3.94 7.23
N TRP A 264 -27.78 4.59 6.96
CA TRP A 264 -26.44 4.02 6.94
C TRP A 264 -25.52 4.83 7.86
N THR A 265 -24.66 4.14 8.62
CA THR A 265 -23.67 4.77 9.50
C THR A 265 -22.30 4.70 8.84
N LYS A 266 -21.54 5.79 8.87
CA LYS A 266 -20.14 5.78 8.42
C LYS A 266 -19.22 5.17 9.47
N LYS A 267 -18.28 4.34 9.04
CA LYS A 267 -17.23 3.73 9.85
C LYS A 267 -15.88 4.11 9.27
N SER A 268 -14.95 4.60 10.09
CA SER A 268 -13.67 5.16 9.64
C SER A 268 -12.47 4.20 9.78
N ARG A 269 -12.72 2.91 10.03
CA ARG A 269 -11.66 1.91 10.22
C ARG A 269 -12.06 0.57 9.64
N GLY A 270 -11.17 0.00 8.84
CA GLY A 270 -11.31 -1.35 8.31
C GLY A 270 -11.90 -1.43 6.89
N GLY A 271 -12.18 -0.28 6.28
CA GLY A 271 -12.58 -0.16 4.87
C GLY A 271 -11.43 0.21 3.94
N PHE A 272 -11.73 0.26 2.65
CA PHE A 272 -10.95 0.97 1.65
C PHE A 272 -11.17 2.47 1.81
N GLY A 273 -10.15 3.28 1.51
CA GLY A 273 -10.25 4.71 1.70
C GLY A 273 -10.45 5.13 3.18
N PRO A 274 -11.04 6.32 3.43
CA PRO A 274 -11.13 6.91 4.76
C PRO A 274 -12.32 6.40 5.59
N ASP A 275 -13.40 5.94 4.95
CA ASP A 275 -14.59 5.42 5.61
C ASP A 275 -15.37 4.44 4.73
N TYR A 276 -16.37 3.77 5.30
CA TYR A 276 -17.35 2.97 4.56
C TYR A 276 -18.72 3.06 5.24
N PHE A 277 -19.78 2.64 4.55
CA PHE A 277 -21.13 2.58 5.08
C PHE A 277 -21.45 1.23 5.72
N GLU A 278 -22.08 1.26 6.90
CA GLU A 278 -22.65 0.08 7.59
C GLU A 278 -24.15 0.31 7.83
N ALA A 279 -24.96 -0.66 7.42
CA ALA A 279 -26.37 -0.78 7.81
C ALA A 279 -26.49 -1.78 8.96
N SER A 280 -27.19 -1.40 10.02
CA SER A 280 -27.60 -2.33 11.08
C SER A 280 -28.74 -3.23 10.60
N GLN A 281 -28.82 -4.42 11.19
CA GLN A 281 -29.97 -5.31 11.04
C GLN A 281 -31.23 -4.63 11.59
N ASP A 282 -32.28 -4.53 10.77
CA ASP A 282 -33.59 -4.00 11.16
C ASP A 282 -34.70 -4.43 10.19
N THR A 283 -35.89 -3.83 10.31
CA THR A 283 -37.06 -4.18 9.49
C THR A 283 -37.12 -3.46 8.14
N ASP A 284 -36.21 -2.51 7.86
CA ASP A 284 -36.21 -1.75 6.61
C ASP A 284 -35.42 -2.51 5.53
N THR A 285 -36.16 -3.15 4.63
CA THR A 285 -35.60 -3.90 3.50
C THR A 285 -35.29 -3.03 2.29
N ALA A 286 -35.61 -1.72 2.33
CA ALA A 286 -35.46 -0.81 1.20
C ALA A 286 -34.11 -0.06 1.18
N LYS A 287 -33.25 -0.25 2.18
CA LYS A 287 -31.94 0.40 2.26
C LYS A 287 -30.98 -0.10 1.19
N PHE A 288 -30.33 0.83 0.49
CA PHE A 288 -29.28 0.50 -0.46
C PHE A 288 -28.21 1.59 -0.57
N ILE A 289 -27.02 1.18 -0.99
CA ILE A 289 -25.99 2.04 -1.57
C ILE A 289 -25.86 1.66 -3.04
N ARG A 290 -25.85 2.66 -3.93
CA ARG A 290 -25.73 2.44 -5.37
C ARG A 290 -24.58 3.25 -5.95
N TYR A 291 -23.63 2.56 -6.56
CA TYR A 291 -22.50 3.11 -7.28
C TYR A 291 -22.84 3.23 -8.77
N MET A 292 -22.55 4.39 -9.36
CA MET A 292 -22.94 4.75 -10.73
C MET A 292 -21.68 5.05 -11.56
N PRO A 293 -21.16 4.08 -12.34
CA PRO A 293 -19.96 4.25 -13.17
C PRO A 293 -20.04 5.39 -14.19
N GLY A 294 -21.27 5.78 -14.56
CA GLY A 294 -21.55 6.89 -15.44
C GLY A 294 -21.93 6.44 -16.86
N SER A 295 -22.47 7.39 -17.64
CA SER A 295 -22.98 7.15 -18.99
C SER A 295 -21.89 6.97 -20.06
N LYS A 296 -20.62 7.10 -19.68
CA LYS A 296 -19.48 6.85 -20.59
C LYS A 296 -18.82 5.49 -20.37
N THR A 297 -19.26 4.73 -19.36
CA THR A 297 -18.73 3.40 -19.10
C THR A 297 -19.24 2.41 -20.14
N SER A 298 -18.38 2.12 -21.11
CA SER A 298 -18.64 1.12 -22.15
C SER A 298 -17.49 0.14 -22.25
N GLY A 299 -17.79 -1.13 -22.56
CA GLY A 299 -16.79 -2.19 -22.70
C GLY A 299 -17.01 -3.34 -21.71
N LYS A 300 -16.10 -4.33 -21.76
CA LYS A 300 -16.06 -5.46 -20.84
C LYS A 300 -15.19 -5.08 -19.63
N TYR A 301 -15.68 -5.36 -18.42
CA TYR A 301 -14.97 -5.10 -17.17
C TYR A 301 -15.07 -6.31 -16.25
N ASP A 302 -13.98 -6.61 -15.55
CA ASP A 302 -13.99 -7.44 -14.35
C ASP A 302 -14.39 -6.55 -13.17
N LEU A 303 -15.51 -6.86 -12.54
CA LEU A 303 -16.09 -6.04 -11.48
C LEU A 303 -15.73 -6.59 -10.10
N TYR A 304 -15.33 -5.68 -9.21
CA TYR A 304 -15.01 -5.98 -7.82
C TYR A 304 -15.76 -5.01 -6.89
N THR A 305 -16.00 -5.46 -5.66
CA THR A 305 -16.36 -4.58 -4.54
C THR A 305 -15.37 -4.79 -3.42
N TYR A 306 -14.97 -3.73 -2.74
CA TYR A 306 -14.24 -3.89 -1.48
C TYR A 306 -15.24 -4.32 -0.41
N TYR A 307 -14.91 -5.41 0.28
CA TYR A 307 -15.71 -5.95 1.37
C TYR A 307 -14.93 -5.83 2.68
N PRO A 308 -15.25 -4.82 3.52
CA PRO A 308 -14.76 -4.76 4.89
C PRO A 308 -15.15 -6.03 5.64
N LYS A 309 -14.17 -6.73 6.24
CA LYS A 309 -14.46 -7.99 6.91
C LYS A 309 -15.28 -7.73 8.17
N LEU A 310 -16.50 -8.26 8.19
CA LEU A 310 -17.36 -8.26 9.37
C LEU A 310 -16.95 -9.37 10.34
N GLU A 311 -17.10 -9.11 11.65
CA GLU A 311 -16.94 -10.12 12.70
C GLU A 311 -17.98 -11.25 12.57
N ALA A 312 -19.18 -10.91 12.11
CA ALA A 312 -20.24 -11.88 11.85
C ALA A 312 -19.95 -12.63 10.54
N THR A 313 -19.51 -13.88 10.65
CA THR A 313 -19.15 -14.73 9.50
C THR A 313 -20.33 -15.14 8.64
N ASP A 314 -21.53 -15.18 9.21
CA ASP A 314 -22.74 -15.65 8.53
C ASP A 314 -23.45 -14.52 7.75
N ALA A 315 -22.87 -13.33 7.70
CA ALA A 315 -23.42 -12.21 6.96
C ALA A 315 -23.42 -12.49 5.44
N GLU A 316 -24.57 -12.31 4.81
CA GLU A 316 -24.72 -12.38 3.36
C GLU A 316 -25.03 -10.99 2.80
N THR A 317 -24.30 -10.58 1.77
CA THR A 317 -24.48 -9.28 1.12
C THR A 317 -24.92 -9.47 -0.32
N SER A 318 -26.12 -8.98 -0.64
CA SER A 318 -26.70 -9.06 -1.98
C SER A 318 -26.29 -7.85 -2.82
N ILE A 319 -25.74 -8.13 -3.99
CA ILE A 319 -25.23 -7.12 -4.91
C ILE A 319 -25.94 -7.26 -6.25
N THR A 320 -26.63 -6.21 -6.68
CA THR A 320 -27.30 -6.16 -7.98
C THR A 320 -26.47 -5.32 -8.95
N ILE A 321 -26.09 -5.93 -10.06
CA ILE A 321 -25.36 -5.29 -11.15
C ILE A 321 -26.34 -5.06 -12.30
N PHE A 322 -26.59 -3.80 -12.63
CA PHE A 322 -27.37 -3.41 -13.79
C PHE A 322 -26.44 -2.83 -14.86
N ASP A 323 -26.32 -3.52 -16.01
CA ASP A 323 -25.40 -3.16 -17.09
C ASP A 323 -25.94 -2.07 -18.06
N GLY A 324 -27.15 -1.56 -17.77
CA GLY A 324 -27.91 -0.64 -18.61
C GLY A 324 -29.02 -1.32 -19.44
N LYS A 325 -29.08 -2.65 -19.43
CA LYS A 325 -30.10 -3.46 -20.12
C LYS A 325 -30.64 -4.59 -19.24
N LYS A 326 -29.77 -5.31 -18.54
CA LYS A 326 -30.10 -6.49 -17.72
C LYS A 326 -29.55 -6.31 -16.31
N SER A 327 -30.26 -6.90 -15.36
CA SER A 327 -29.81 -7.00 -13.97
C SER A 327 -29.36 -8.43 -13.68
N ASN A 328 -28.23 -8.54 -13.00
CA ASN A 328 -27.75 -9.79 -12.40
C ASN A 328 -27.54 -9.56 -10.91
N THR A 329 -27.79 -10.58 -10.08
CA THR A 329 -27.54 -10.51 -8.65
C THR A 329 -26.47 -11.52 -8.26
N THR A 330 -25.44 -11.04 -7.57
CA THR A 330 -24.37 -11.84 -6.99
C THR A 330 -24.46 -11.73 -5.46
N MET A 331 -24.16 -12.82 -4.76
CA MET A 331 -24.16 -12.87 -3.30
C MET A 331 -22.72 -13.00 -2.79
N ILE A 332 -22.33 -12.14 -1.85
CA ILE A 332 -21.10 -12.32 -1.08
C ILE A 332 -21.47 -12.99 0.24
N LYS A 333 -20.83 -14.13 0.53
CA LYS A 333 -20.91 -14.79 1.84
C LYS A 333 -19.70 -14.38 2.66
N GLY A 334 -19.93 -13.72 3.79
CA GLY A 334 -18.87 -13.20 4.67
C GLY A 334 -17.86 -14.28 5.06
N ALA A 335 -18.30 -15.52 5.32
CA ALA A 335 -17.46 -16.66 5.65
C ALA A 335 -16.43 -17.03 4.57
N GLU A 336 -16.74 -16.77 3.30
CA GLU A 336 -15.89 -17.12 2.15
C GLU A 336 -14.85 -16.05 1.83
N VAL A 337 -15.04 -14.81 2.33
CA VAL A 337 -14.09 -13.70 2.16
C VAL A 337 -12.86 -13.94 3.03
N LYS A 338 -11.74 -14.32 2.41
CA LYS A 338 -10.46 -14.51 3.09
C LYS A 338 -9.62 -13.27 2.95
N VAL A 339 -9.36 -12.59 4.07
CA VAL A 339 -8.42 -11.47 4.12
C VAL A 339 -7.01 -12.04 4.21
N VAL A 340 -6.17 -11.75 3.22
CA VAL A 340 -4.77 -12.18 3.18
C VAL A 340 -3.86 -10.95 3.31
N GLY A 341 -2.80 -11.06 4.10
CA GLY A 341 -1.87 -9.96 4.36
C GLY A 341 -2.35 -9.02 5.47
N GLN A 342 -1.94 -7.75 5.39
CA GLN A 342 -2.15 -6.73 6.43
C GLN A 342 -3.32 -5.77 6.10
N THR A 343 -4.41 -6.29 5.52
CA THR A 343 -5.63 -5.51 5.23
C THR A 343 -6.74 -5.86 6.22
N SER A 344 -7.85 -5.10 6.19
CA SER A 344 -9.04 -5.34 7.02
C SER A 344 -10.26 -5.81 6.22
N GLY A 345 -10.07 -6.03 4.93
CA GLY A 345 -11.08 -6.40 3.96
C GLY A 345 -10.42 -6.87 2.68
N GLU A 346 -11.23 -7.23 1.68
CA GLU A 346 -10.77 -7.82 0.43
C GLU A 346 -11.56 -7.29 -0.77
N TRP A 347 -10.91 -7.18 -1.93
CA TRP A 347 -11.56 -6.95 -3.21
C TRP A 347 -12.20 -8.25 -3.70
N VAL A 348 -13.52 -8.34 -3.55
CA VAL A 348 -14.29 -9.53 -3.97
C VAL A 348 -14.69 -9.40 -5.43
N HIS A 349 -14.25 -10.34 -6.27
CA HIS A 349 -14.65 -10.42 -7.68
C HIS A 349 -16.13 -10.81 -7.79
N LEU A 350 -16.91 -9.96 -8.44
CA LEU A 350 -18.35 -10.14 -8.66
C LEU A 350 -18.67 -10.84 -9.97
N GLY A 351 -17.69 -10.87 -10.88
CA GLY A 351 -17.82 -11.44 -12.22
C GLY A 351 -17.43 -10.44 -13.31
N ARG A 352 -17.60 -10.88 -14.56
CA ARG A 352 -17.32 -10.08 -15.76
C ARG A 352 -18.60 -9.59 -16.41
N TYR A 353 -18.67 -8.28 -16.68
CA TYR A 353 -19.87 -7.63 -17.20
C TYR A 353 -19.55 -6.74 -18.40
N THR A 354 -20.51 -6.58 -19.31
CA THR A 354 -20.38 -5.69 -20.47
C THR A 354 -21.29 -4.49 -20.30
N PHE A 355 -20.71 -3.31 -20.10
CA PHE A 355 -21.46 -2.05 -20.02
C PHE A 355 -21.59 -1.42 -21.39
N THR A 356 -22.74 -0.79 -21.66
CA THR A 356 -23.02 -0.17 -22.97
C THR A 356 -22.92 1.35 -22.98
N GLY A 357 -22.62 1.98 -21.83
CA GLY A 357 -22.70 3.43 -21.61
C GLY A 357 -24.14 3.98 -21.59
N LYS A 358 -25.13 3.19 -22.00
CA LYS A 358 -26.55 3.60 -22.06
C LYS A 358 -27.32 3.01 -20.88
N GLY A 359 -28.49 3.59 -20.58
CA GLY A 359 -29.42 3.03 -19.59
C GLY A 359 -29.13 3.36 -18.12
N LYS A 360 -28.10 4.16 -17.81
CA LYS A 360 -27.67 4.51 -16.43
C LYS A 360 -27.31 3.26 -15.61
N PRO A 361 -26.19 2.58 -15.97
CA PRO A 361 -25.76 1.39 -15.25
C PRO A 361 -25.45 1.69 -13.78
N TYR A 362 -25.58 0.66 -12.93
CA TYR A 362 -25.28 0.78 -11.52
C TYR A 362 -24.88 -0.55 -10.88
N ILE A 363 -24.21 -0.44 -9.74
CA ILE A 363 -23.90 -1.54 -8.81
C ILE A 363 -24.57 -1.19 -7.50
N GLU A 364 -25.51 -2.00 -7.03
CA GLU A 364 -26.31 -1.74 -5.84
C GLU A 364 -26.02 -2.79 -4.76
N ILE A 365 -25.62 -2.34 -3.58
CA ILE A 365 -25.53 -3.14 -2.37
C ILE A 365 -26.80 -2.89 -1.56
N ARG A 366 -27.59 -3.93 -1.31
CA ARG A 366 -28.88 -3.83 -0.61
C ARG A 366 -28.83 -4.54 0.73
N ALA A 367 -29.31 -3.87 1.78
CA ALA A 367 -29.25 -4.42 3.14
C ALA A 367 -30.29 -5.53 3.38
N ASN A 368 -31.48 -5.44 2.79
CA ASN A 368 -32.58 -6.42 2.98
C ASN A 368 -32.89 -6.74 4.46
N GLY A 369 -32.79 -5.74 5.34
CA GLY A 369 -32.98 -5.89 6.78
C GLY A 369 -31.84 -6.61 7.51
N GLN A 370 -30.73 -6.93 6.84
CA GLN A 370 -29.54 -7.56 7.41
C GLN A 370 -28.46 -6.53 7.75
N LYS A 371 -27.50 -6.94 8.58
CA LYS A 371 -26.26 -6.17 8.75
C LYS A 371 -25.41 -6.26 7.49
N VAL A 372 -25.17 -5.14 6.82
CA VAL A 372 -24.46 -5.08 5.52
C VAL A 372 -23.48 -3.90 5.50
N VAL A 373 -22.38 -4.08 4.80
CA VAL A 373 -21.37 -3.03 4.54
C VAL A 373 -21.31 -2.68 3.07
N ALA A 374 -20.97 -1.42 2.79
CA ALA A 374 -20.82 -0.89 1.45
C ALA A 374 -19.69 0.15 1.44
N ASP A 375 -18.68 -0.07 0.61
CA ASP A 375 -17.43 0.68 0.64
C ASP A 375 -17.07 1.22 -0.76
N ALA A 376 -16.34 0.45 -1.56
CA ALA A 376 -15.91 0.87 -2.89
C ALA A 376 -16.20 -0.19 -3.95
N VAL A 377 -16.35 0.22 -5.20
CA VAL A 377 -16.39 -0.67 -6.37
C VAL A 377 -15.26 -0.35 -7.34
N LEU A 378 -14.71 -1.38 -7.96
CA LEU A 378 -13.64 -1.29 -8.94
C LEU A 378 -14.05 -2.04 -10.21
N LEU A 379 -14.03 -1.35 -11.35
CA LEU A 379 -14.22 -1.94 -12.67
C LEU A 379 -12.87 -1.95 -13.36
N VAL A 380 -12.26 -3.13 -13.44
CA VAL A 380 -10.99 -3.33 -14.15
C VAL A 380 -11.29 -3.56 -15.63
N ALA A 381 -10.75 -2.72 -16.51
CA ALA A 381 -10.98 -2.88 -17.94
C ALA A 381 -10.36 -4.19 -18.42
N SER A 382 -11.15 -5.04 -19.08
CA SER A 382 -10.58 -6.25 -19.69
C SER A 382 -9.70 -5.84 -20.89
N PRO A 383 -8.55 -6.52 -21.11
CA PRO A 383 -7.72 -6.29 -22.29
C PRO A 383 -8.55 -6.40 -23.56
N ARG A 384 -8.21 -5.61 -24.59
CA ARG A 384 -8.81 -5.77 -25.92
C ARG A 384 -8.41 -7.15 -26.44
N GLU A 385 -9.40 -8.03 -26.66
CA GLU A 385 -9.22 -9.35 -27.30
C GLU A 385 -8.65 -9.21 -28.72
#